data_AF-A0A1Y2VWE7-F1
#
_entry.id   AF-A0A1Y2VWE7-F1
#
_cell.length_a   1.000
_cell.length_b   1.000
_cell.length_c   1.000
_cell.angle_alpha   90.00
_cell.angle_beta   90.00
_cell.angle_gamma   90.00
#
_symmetry.space_group_name_H-M   'P 1'
#
loop_
_entity.id
_entity.type
_entity.pdbx_description
1 polymer ?
#
loop_
_entity_poly.entity_id
_entity_poly.type
_entity_poly.pdbx_seq_one_letter_code
_entity_poly.pdbx_strand_id
1 'polypeptide(L)'
;MANPANSAKQPAPPYPISPPGLLIPSRRFQSRAPTPGTPSEDPYLFLQAYDTVFLIDDSMHMTPHWNQLGALLETLAPICMAYDPNGIDMYFVNHRPRGYHMYAAVGRREQRAGYLHIGLARGSPGMRDNVAGIFAGVVPAGRCALGHTLRHLLEGYAARYAEEKGGVRRVFVVVFTAWVVEDDPCGPLIAAWARLKKSGAAGDQLVVLFVRLTESGVEARWFDVYGDCPLTERPHWHVTNRKEMTADVVLSAMLRTLSRAADMGSGELTEMLGKMSMVE
;
A
#
# COMPACT_ATOMS: atom_id res chain seq x y z
N MET A 1 47.22 -20.66 40.69
CA MET A 1 46.31 -19.55 41.05
C MET A 1 45.11 -19.64 40.14
N ALA A 2 43.93 -19.96 40.70
CA ALA A 2 42.68 -20.07 39.96
C ALA A 2 41.94 -18.73 40.00
N ASN A 3 41.34 -18.32 38.87
CA ASN A 3 40.27 -17.32 38.85
C ASN A 3 39.20 -17.78 37.83
N PRO A 4 37.93 -17.93 38.21
CA PRO A 4 36.87 -18.51 37.38
C PRO A 4 35.99 -17.44 36.70
N ALA A 5 35.03 -17.91 35.90
CA ALA A 5 33.90 -17.21 35.28
C ALA A 5 34.12 -16.63 33.86
N ASN A 6 34.00 -17.50 32.86
CA ASN A 6 33.48 -17.11 31.56
C ASN A 6 32.17 -17.88 31.33
N SER A 7 31.05 -17.31 31.77
CA SER A 7 29.73 -17.91 31.56
C SER A 7 29.21 -17.49 30.19
N ALA A 8 29.08 -18.46 29.30
CA ALA A 8 28.45 -18.30 27.99
C ALA A 8 27.04 -17.70 28.14
N LYS A 9 26.78 -16.56 27.48
CA LYS A 9 25.43 -16.00 27.35
C LYS A 9 24.67 -16.81 26.29
N GLN A 10 23.66 -17.56 26.72
CA GLN A 10 22.63 -18.12 25.83
C GLN A 10 21.85 -16.99 25.14
N PRO A 11 21.36 -17.18 23.90
CA PRO A 11 20.44 -16.24 23.26
C PRO A 11 19.04 -16.32 23.90
N ALA A 12 18.37 -15.17 24.00
CA ALA A 12 17.04 -15.04 24.59
C ALA A 12 15.94 -15.73 23.74
N PRO A 13 14.87 -16.25 24.37
CA PRO A 13 13.79 -16.96 23.68
C PRO A 13 12.82 -16.02 22.94
N PRO A 14 12.01 -16.55 21.99
CA PRO A 14 11.02 -15.76 21.24
C PRO A 14 9.81 -15.36 22.12
N TYR A 15 9.34 -14.12 21.98
CA TYR A 15 8.23 -13.57 22.76
C TYR A 15 6.85 -14.14 22.34
N PRO A 16 5.95 -14.44 23.29
CA PRO A 16 4.57 -14.87 23.04
C PRO A 16 3.54 -13.71 23.06
N ILE A 17 2.36 -14.02 22.50
CA ILE A 17 1.17 -13.20 22.20
C ILE A 17 0.45 -12.65 23.48
N SER A 18 -0.10 -11.42 23.40
CA SER A 18 -0.77 -10.55 24.42
C SER A 18 -2.09 -11.09 25.04
N PRO A 19 -2.89 -10.35 25.88
CA PRO A 19 -2.73 -9.15 26.76
C PRO A 19 -3.26 -9.41 28.23
N PRO A 20 -3.47 -8.45 29.20
CA PRO A 20 -4.50 -7.38 29.17
C PRO A 20 -4.17 -6.02 29.88
N GLY A 21 -4.79 -4.94 29.40
CA GLY A 21 -5.35 -3.85 30.22
C GLY A 21 -4.42 -2.77 30.80
N LEU A 22 -4.37 -1.59 30.17
CA LEU A 22 -4.09 -0.32 30.85
C LEU A 22 -4.99 0.80 30.33
N LEU A 23 -5.68 1.43 31.28
CA LEU A 23 -6.60 2.56 31.15
C LEU A 23 -5.86 3.81 30.68
N ILE A 24 -6.38 4.49 29.66
CA ILE A 24 -5.92 5.82 29.21
C ILE A 24 -7.07 6.82 29.44
N PRO A 25 -6.82 8.05 29.94
CA PRO A 25 -7.89 9.00 30.21
C PRO A 25 -8.53 9.51 28.91
N SER A 26 -9.85 9.40 28.80
CA SER A 26 -10.63 9.93 27.69
C SER A 26 -10.61 11.47 27.68
N ARG A 27 -10.01 12.08 26.66
CA ARG A 27 -10.38 13.46 26.29
C ARG A 27 -11.79 13.40 25.71
N ARG A 28 -12.76 14.01 26.42
CA ARG A 28 -14.13 14.22 25.93
C ARG A 28 -14.07 15.10 24.68
N PHE A 29 -14.19 14.50 23.51
CA PHE A 29 -14.83 15.16 22.39
C PHE A 29 -16.31 15.29 22.75
N GLN A 30 -16.84 16.50 22.76
CA GLN A 30 -18.28 16.72 22.95
C GLN A 30 -18.99 16.17 21.71
N SER A 31 -19.48 14.93 21.80
CA SER A 31 -20.38 14.36 20.81
C SER A 31 -21.73 15.06 20.91
N ARG A 32 -22.11 15.83 19.88
CA ARG A 32 -23.51 16.19 19.68
C ARG A 32 -24.29 14.89 19.50
N ALA A 33 -25.36 14.71 20.27
CA ALA A 33 -26.21 13.51 20.17
C ALA A 33 -26.73 13.34 18.73
N PRO A 34 -26.67 12.13 18.13
CA PRO A 34 -27.19 11.91 16.80
C PRO A 34 -28.72 11.84 16.86
N THR A 35 -29.36 12.61 15.97
CA THR A 35 -30.76 12.44 15.59
C THR A 35 -30.98 11.02 15.02
N PRO A 36 -32.10 10.33 15.29
CA PRO A 36 -32.33 9.00 14.72
C PRO A 36 -32.67 9.13 13.23
N GLY A 37 -31.72 8.78 12.37
CA GLY A 37 -31.90 8.71 10.92
C GLY A 37 -30.61 8.28 10.25
N THR A 38 -30.64 7.08 9.64
CA THR A 38 -29.56 6.38 8.90
C THR A 38 -28.37 5.90 9.74
N PRO A 39 -27.94 4.63 9.64
CA PRO A 39 -26.64 4.22 10.18
C PRO A 39 -25.60 5.05 9.42
N SER A 40 -24.73 5.74 10.15
CA SER A 40 -23.55 6.36 9.56
C SER A 40 -22.65 5.24 9.07
N GLU A 41 -22.86 4.77 7.84
CA GLU A 41 -21.93 3.86 7.19
C GLU A 41 -20.60 4.61 7.05
N ASP A 42 -19.59 4.16 7.78
CA ASP A 42 -18.25 4.71 7.70
C ASP A 42 -17.78 4.62 6.24
N PRO A 43 -17.56 5.76 5.53
CA PRO A 43 -17.28 5.76 4.10
C PRO A 43 -15.95 5.08 3.75
N TYR A 44 -15.08 4.84 4.73
CA TYR A 44 -13.75 4.28 4.56
C TYR A 44 -13.66 2.79 4.90
N LEU A 45 -14.78 2.14 5.24
CA LEU A 45 -14.81 0.74 5.69
C LEU A 45 -14.15 -0.24 4.71
N PHE A 46 -14.20 0.04 3.40
CA PHE A 46 -13.52 -0.78 2.38
C PHE A 46 -12.01 -0.87 2.57
N LEU A 47 -11.35 0.15 3.15
CA LEU A 47 -9.92 0.11 3.46
C LEU A 47 -9.60 -1.03 4.43
N GLN A 48 -10.54 -1.42 5.29
CA GLN A 48 -10.35 -2.49 6.27
C GLN A 48 -10.21 -3.88 5.64
N ALA A 49 -10.47 -4.05 4.34
CA ALA A 49 -10.27 -5.33 3.66
C ALA A 49 -8.85 -5.51 3.09
N TYR A 50 -8.03 -4.46 3.06
CA TYR A 50 -6.76 -4.42 2.34
C TYR A 50 -5.58 -4.02 3.25
N ASP A 51 -4.41 -4.59 2.96
CA ASP A 51 -3.13 -3.98 3.32
C ASP A 51 -2.87 -2.82 2.37
N THR A 52 -2.68 -1.61 2.91
CA THR A 52 -2.47 -0.39 2.11
C THR A 52 -0.99 -0.15 1.88
N VAL A 53 -0.61 -0.03 0.59
CA VAL A 53 0.77 0.18 0.17
C VAL A 53 0.87 1.46 -0.64
N PHE A 54 1.76 2.36 -0.25
CA PHE A 54 2.13 3.52 -1.05
C PHE A 54 3.43 3.23 -1.80
N LEU A 55 3.38 3.25 -3.13
CA LEU A 55 4.56 3.20 -3.99
C LEU A 55 4.82 4.58 -4.59
N ILE A 56 5.99 5.13 -4.31
CA ILE A 56 6.30 6.53 -4.59
C ILE A 56 7.41 6.59 -5.62
N ASP A 57 7.09 7.19 -6.76
CA ASP A 57 8.07 7.71 -7.69
C ASP A 57 8.87 8.82 -7.00
N ASP A 58 10.16 8.59 -6.83
CA ASP A 58 11.15 9.56 -6.35
C ASP A 58 12.19 9.85 -7.44
N SER A 59 11.80 9.77 -8.71
CA SER A 59 12.63 10.21 -9.82
C SER A 59 12.78 11.72 -9.87
N MET A 60 13.71 12.22 -10.69
CA MET A 60 13.91 13.65 -10.89
C MET A 60 12.66 14.40 -11.38
N HIS A 61 11.73 13.72 -12.06
CA HIS A 61 10.47 14.31 -12.54
C HIS A 61 9.50 14.66 -11.41
N MET A 62 9.73 14.15 -10.20
CA MET A 62 8.91 14.41 -9.03
C MET A 62 9.36 15.64 -8.24
N THR A 63 10.52 16.22 -8.58
CA THR A 63 11.06 17.47 -7.97
C THR A 63 10.01 18.58 -7.81
N PRO A 64 9.23 18.98 -8.84
CA PRO A 64 8.25 20.06 -8.70
C PRO A 64 7.07 19.70 -7.78
N HIS A 65 6.79 18.42 -7.56
CA HIS A 65 5.61 17.95 -6.83
C HIS A 65 5.94 17.45 -5.41
N TRP A 66 7.23 17.33 -5.06
CA TRP A 66 7.68 16.59 -3.89
C TRP A 66 7.11 17.12 -2.56
N ASN A 67 7.17 18.45 -2.38
CA ASN A 67 6.66 19.08 -1.16
C ASN A 67 5.15 18.89 -1.00
N GLN A 68 4.42 19.02 -2.11
CA GLN A 68 2.97 18.87 -2.12
C GLN A 68 2.58 17.40 -1.87
N LEU A 69 3.33 16.45 -2.41
CA LEU A 69 3.12 15.01 -2.16
C LEU A 69 3.40 14.67 -0.70
N GLY A 70 4.46 15.21 -0.09
CA GLY A 70 4.76 15.02 1.32
C GLY A 70 3.59 15.46 2.21
N ALA A 71 3.09 16.68 2.01
CA ALA A 71 1.95 17.22 2.76
C ALA A 71 0.65 16.40 2.55
N LEU A 72 0.42 15.94 1.31
CA LEU A 72 -0.70 15.06 0.98
C LEU A 72 -0.61 13.74 1.76
N LEU A 73 0.55 13.08 1.76
CA LEU A 73 0.74 11.79 2.42
C LEU A 73 0.70 11.88 3.94
N GLU A 74 1.16 12.98 4.53
CA GLU A 74 0.99 13.27 5.96
C GLU A 74 -0.48 13.35 6.35
N THR A 75 -1.37 13.74 5.43
CA THR A 75 -2.82 13.79 5.64
C THR A 75 -3.48 12.44 5.35
N LEU A 76 -3.08 11.74 4.28
CA LEU A 76 -3.67 10.47 3.85
C LEU A 76 -3.30 9.29 4.76
N ALA A 77 -2.04 9.20 5.19
CA ALA A 77 -1.56 8.04 5.93
C ALA A 77 -2.33 7.80 7.25
N PRO A 78 -2.60 8.81 8.11
CA PRO A 78 -3.41 8.61 9.32
C PRO A 78 -4.80 8.04 9.05
N ILE A 79 -5.43 8.43 7.94
CA ILE A 79 -6.74 7.90 7.53
C ILE A 79 -6.60 6.42 7.16
N CYS A 80 -5.62 6.06 6.33
CA CYS A 80 -5.42 4.67 5.90
C CYS A 80 -5.05 3.77 7.09
N MET A 81 -4.15 4.22 7.97
CA MET A 81 -3.75 3.50 9.17
C MET A 81 -4.91 3.24 10.15
N ALA A 82 -5.95 4.09 10.16
CA ALA A 82 -7.11 3.87 11.02
C ALA A 82 -7.91 2.61 10.63
N TYR A 83 -7.79 2.15 9.38
CA TYR A 83 -8.47 0.97 8.85
C TYR A 83 -7.51 -0.19 8.56
N ASP A 84 -6.19 0.04 8.64
CA ASP A 84 -5.18 -0.98 8.43
C ASP A 84 -4.52 -1.41 9.76
N PRO A 85 -4.96 -2.53 10.37
CA PRO A 85 -4.54 -2.91 11.72
C PRO A 85 -3.07 -3.34 11.82
N ASN A 86 -2.38 -3.57 10.69
CA ASN A 86 -0.95 -3.84 10.65
C ASN A 86 -0.11 -2.62 10.20
N GLY A 87 -0.73 -1.43 10.12
CA GLY A 87 -0.11 -0.21 9.62
C GLY A 87 0.00 -0.21 8.10
N ILE A 88 0.45 0.89 7.51
CA ILE A 88 0.65 0.96 6.05
C ILE A 88 2.11 0.71 5.68
N ASP A 89 2.34 0.26 4.44
CA ASP A 89 3.68 0.15 3.89
C ASP A 89 3.97 1.27 2.89
N MET A 90 5.23 1.74 2.86
CA MET A 90 5.70 2.76 1.93
C MET A 90 6.99 2.32 1.22
N TYR A 91 6.97 2.34 -0.09
CA TYR A 91 8.09 2.01 -0.96
C TYR A 91 8.42 3.20 -1.86
N PHE A 92 9.68 3.29 -2.28
CA PHE A 92 10.15 4.27 -3.26
C PHE A 92 10.72 3.54 -4.46
N VAL A 93 10.61 4.13 -5.66
CA VAL A 93 11.17 3.55 -6.89
C VAL A 93 12.69 3.41 -6.78
N ASN A 94 13.38 4.48 -6.39
CA ASN A 94 14.84 4.57 -6.30
C ASN A 94 15.36 4.43 -4.86
N HIS A 95 14.78 5.15 -3.91
CA HIS A 95 15.26 5.19 -2.53
C HIS A 95 15.11 3.83 -1.83
N ARG A 96 16.08 3.50 -0.99
CA ARG A 96 16.05 2.29 -0.17
C ARG A 96 16.28 2.64 1.30
N PRO A 97 15.53 2.02 2.24
CA PRO A 97 15.79 2.18 3.66
C PRO A 97 17.24 1.82 4.03
N ARG A 98 17.74 2.46 5.09
CA ARG A 98 19.07 2.15 5.62
C ARG A 98 19.16 0.66 5.97
N GLY A 99 20.28 0.03 5.60
CA GLY A 99 20.50 -1.39 5.82
C GLY A 99 19.93 -2.30 4.74
N TYR A 100 19.21 -1.78 3.74
CA TYR A 100 18.69 -2.58 2.62
C TYR A 100 19.74 -3.48 1.97
N HIS A 101 20.91 -2.95 1.59
CA HIS A 101 21.96 -3.75 0.94
C HIS A 101 22.50 -4.87 1.84
N MET A 102 22.57 -4.64 3.15
CA MET A 102 22.99 -5.66 4.12
C MET A 102 21.98 -6.80 4.19
N TYR A 103 20.68 -6.48 4.24
CA TYR A 103 19.62 -7.48 4.26
C TYR A 103 19.50 -8.22 2.93
N ALA A 104 19.66 -7.52 1.81
CA ALA A 104 19.70 -8.12 0.49
C ALA A 104 20.86 -9.14 0.35
N ALA A 105 22.05 -8.82 0.88
CA ALA A 105 23.22 -9.69 0.83
C ALA A 105 23.02 -11.02 1.60
N VAL A 106 22.11 -11.06 2.58
CA VAL A 106 21.78 -12.27 3.35
C VAL A 106 20.45 -12.90 2.93
N GLY A 107 19.92 -12.55 1.76
CA GLY A 107 18.68 -13.13 1.23
C GLY A 107 17.41 -12.73 2.00
N ARG A 108 17.42 -11.57 2.67
CA ARG A 108 16.27 -11.02 3.43
C ARG A 108 15.83 -9.66 2.90
N ARG A 109 15.89 -9.49 1.58
CA ARG A 109 15.65 -8.21 0.90
C ARG A 109 14.29 -7.62 1.26
N GLU A 110 13.26 -8.46 1.33
CA GLU A 110 11.86 -8.11 1.56
C GLU A 110 11.69 -7.37 2.90
N GLN A 111 12.44 -7.76 3.93
CA GLN A 111 12.38 -7.16 5.28
C GLN A 111 12.84 -5.69 5.31
N ARG A 112 13.54 -5.22 4.27
CA ARG A 112 14.06 -3.85 4.17
C ARG A 112 13.84 -3.22 2.80
N ALA A 113 12.94 -3.78 1.99
CA ALA A 113 12.65 -3.26 0.65
C ALA A 113 11.93 -1.91 0.68
N GLY A 114 11.18 -1.64 1.77
CA GLY A 114 10.48 -0.38 2.04
C GLY A 114 10.39 -0.09 3.54
N TYR A 115 9.59 0.91 3.88
CA TYR A 115 9.21 1.25 5.24
C TYR A 115 7.90 0.53 5.55
N LEU A 116 7.99 -0.51 6.37
CA LEU A 116 6.87 -1.42 6.63
C LEU A 116 6.16 -1.06 7.93
N HIS A 117 4.86 -1.36 8.00
CA HIS A 117 4.05 -1.26 9.23
C HIS A 117 4.09 0.13 9.89
N ILE A 118 4.09 1.18 9.07
CA ILE A 118 4.03 2.57 9.54
C ILE A 118 2.74 2.73 10.37
N GLY A 119 2.87 3.25 11.59
CA GLY A 119 1.75 3.45 12.53
C GLY A 119 1.61 2.42 13.65
N LEU A 120 2.27 1.26 13.58
CA LEU A 120 2.17 0.23 14.63
C LEU A 120 3.02 0.50 15.88
N ALA A 121 4.23 1.05 15.70
CA ALA A 121 5.10 1.36 16.81
C ALA A 121 4.85 2.79 17.28
N ARG A 122 4.49 2.99 18.56
CA ARG A 122 4.61 4.31 19.20
C ARG A 122 6.07 4.55 19.60
N GLY A 123 6.86 5.08 18.67
CA GLY A 123 8.00 5.96 18.97
C GLY A 123 9.42 5.48 18.64
N SER A 124 10.16 6.30 17.91
CA SER A 124 11.28 7.12 18.41
C SER A 124 11.63 8.18 17.36
N PRO A 125 11.88 9.46 17.70
CA PRO A 125 12.17 10.52 16.72
C PRO A 125 13.35 10.27 15.76
N GLY A 126 14.19 9.26 16.03
CA GLY A 126 15.28 8.81 15.15
C GLY A 126 14.96 7.58 14.29
N MET A 127 13.81 6.94 14.50
CA MET A 127 13.29 5.86 13.68
C MET A 127 12.36 6.53 12.69
N ARG A 128 12.61 6.44 11.38
CA ARG A 128 11.71 6.95 10.34
C ARG A 128 10.40 6.15 10.35
N ASP A 129 9.57 6.38 11.36
CA ASP A 129 8.40 5.57 11.77
C ASP A 129 7.06 6.22 11.39
N ASN A 130 7.12 7.39 10.77
CA ASN A 130 6.00 8.15 10.25
C ASN A 130 6.36 8.78 8.89
N VAL A 131 5.34 9.15 8.13
CA VAL A 131 5.49 9.68 6.77
C VAL A 131 6.40 10.90 6.71
N ALA A 132 6.21 11.88 7.60
CA ALA A 132 6.98 13.12 7.60
C ALA A 132 8.49 12.85 7.75
N GLY A 133 8.87 12.02 8.73
CA GLY A 133 10.26 11.65 8.98
C GLY A 133 10.88 10.81 7.85
N ILE A 134 10.07 9.98 7.18
CA ILE A 134 10.50 9.24 5.99
C ILE A 134 10.76 10.21 4.83
N PHE A 135 9.81 11.07 4.50
CA PHE A 135 9.88 12.00 3.37
C PHE A 135 10.99 13.03 3.51
N ALA A 136 11.20 13.58 4.71
CA ALA A 136 12.28 14.53 4.97
C ALA A 136 13.67 13.94 4.68
N GLY A 137 13.79 12.61 4.66
CA GLY A 137 15.02 11.88 4.42
C GLY A 137 15.20 11.32 3.01
N VAL A 138 14.33 11.69 2.06
CA VAL A 138 14.35 11.25 0.66
C VAL A 138 14.31 12.48 -0.26
N VAL A 139 15.17 12.48 -1.27
CA VAL A 139 15.27 13.55 -2.27
C VAL A 139 15.00 12.95 -3.65
N PRO A 140 14.10 13.55 -4.46
CA PRO A 140 13.85 13.09 -5.83
C PRO A 140 15.13 13.09 -6.66
N ALA A 141 15.47 11.95 -7.24
CA ALA A 141 16.66 11.79 -8.05
C ALA A 141 16.56 10.56 -8.97
N GLY A 142 17.32 10.60 -10.06
CA GLY A 142 17.43 9.45 -10.98
C GLY A 142 16.20 9.26 -11.87
N ARG A 143 16.16 8.09 -12.50
CA ARG A 143 15.13 7.67 -13.46
C ARG A 143 13.96 6.98 -12.76
N CYS A 144 12.79 6.91 -13.38
CA CYS A 144 11.63 6.18 -12.89
C CYS A 144 11.54 4.77 -13.51
N ALA A 145 12.29 3.81 -12.95
CA ALA A 145 12.16 2.38 -13.28
C ALA A 145 10.99 1.75 -12.50
N LEU A 146 9.78 2.24 -12.75
CA LEU A 146 8.57 1.85 -12.03
C LEU A 146 8.21 0.38 -12.24
N GLY A 147 8.32 -0.12 -13.47
CA GLY A 147 8.07 -1.51 -13.81
C GLY A 147 8.98 -2.49 -13.09
N HIS A 148 10.27 -2.18 -12.99
CA HIS A 148 11.22 -2.96 -12.21
C HIS A 148 10.82 -3.04 -10.73
N THR A 149 10.38 -1.92 -10.15
CA THR A 149 9.95 -1.87 -8.75
C THR A 149 8.65 -2.64 -8.53
N LEU A 150 7.66 -2.45 -9.40
CA LEU A 150 6.40 -3.19 -9.41
C LEU A 150 6.65 -4.71 -9.53
N ARG A 151 7.56 -5.13 -10.42
CA ARG A 151 7.94 -6.54 -10.57
C ARG A 151 8.38 -7.13 -9.24
N HIS A 152 9.36 -6.51 -8.59
CA HIS A 152 9.86 -7.01 -7.32
C HIS A 152 8.81 -7.05 -6.21
N LEU A 153 8.02 -5.99 -6.07
CA LEU A 153 6.98 -5.90 -5.05
C LEU A 153 5.90 -6.98 -5.27
N LEU A 154 5.39 -7.09 -6.50
CA LEU A 154 4.26 -7.95 -6.80
C LEU A 154 4.64 -9.41 -6.99
N GLU A 155 5.85 -9.72 -7.46
CA GLU A 155 6.36 -11.10 -7.48
C GLU A 155 6.52 -11.66 -6.08
N GLY A 156 7.02 -10.85 -5.13
CA GLY A 156 7.13 -11.24 -3.72
C GLY A 156 5.75 -11.48 -3.10
N TYR A 157 4.80 -10.58 -3.35
CA TYR A 157 3.42 -10.75 -2.89
C TYR A 157 2.75 -12.01 -3.47
N ALA A 158 2.83 -12.23 -4.79
CA ALA A 158 2.23 -13.39 -5.44
C ALA A 158 2.90 -14.71 -5.03
N ALA A 159 4.22 -14.71 -4.78
CA ALA A 159 4.92 -15.87 -4.22
C ALA A 159 4.41 -16.21 -2.81
N ARG A 160 4.33 -15.22 -1.93
CA ARG A 160 3.80 -15.38 -0.56
C ARG A 160 2.36 -15.87 -0.57
N TYR A 161 1.51 -15.33 -1.44
CA TYR A 161 0.12 -15.78 -1.59
C TYR A 161 0.04 -17.28 -1.96
N ALA A 162 0.90 -17.73 -2.87
CA ALA A 162 0.96 -19.14 -3.28
C ALA A 162 1.50 -20.05 -2.15
N GLU A 163 2.54 -19.61 -1.43
CA GLU A 163 3.15 -20.35 -0.32
C GLU A 163 2.18 -20.51 0.86
N GLU A 164 1.49 -19.44 1.23
CA GLU A 164 0.51 -19.41 2.32
C GLU A 164 -0.89 -19.91 1.89
N LYS A 165 -1.01 -20.44 0.67
CA LYS A 165 -2.26 -21.01 0.12
C LYS A 165 -3.46 -20.08 0.24
N GLY A 166 -3.24 -18.79 -0.03
CA GLY A 166 -4.28 -17.76 0.06
C GLY A 166 -4.49 -17.16 1.44
N GLY A 167 -3.64 -17.48 2.43
CA GLY A 167 -3.63 -16.85 3.75
C GLY A 167 -3.20 -15.38 3.78
N VAL A 168 -2.73 -14.85 2.65
CA VAL A 168 -2.29 -13.45 2.52
C VAL A 168 -3.49 -12.54 2.30
N ARG A 169 -3.57 -11.49 3.10
CA ARG A 169 -4.58 -10.43 2.98
C ARG A 169 -4.48 -9.71 1.64
N ARG A 170 -5.61 -9.17 1.16
CA ARG A 170 -5.67 -8.40 -0.09
C ARG A 170 -4.76 -7.19 -0.01
N VAL A 171 -4.18 -6.76 -1.12
CA VAL A 171 -3.29 -5.59 -1.15
C VAL A 171 -3.85 -4.50 -2.04
N PHE A 172 -3.81 -3.27 -1.55
CA PHE A 172 -4.16 -2.07 -2.30
C PHE A 172 -2.91 -1.19 -2.47
N VAL A 173 -2.36 -1.18 -3.69
CA VAL A 173 -1.17 -0.40 -4.03
C VAL A 173 -1.57 0.93 -4.66
N VAL A 174 -1.25 2.04 -3.99
CA VAL A 174 -1.42 3.40 -4.53
C VAL A 174 -0.05 3.89 -5.01
N VAL A 175 0.07 4.09 -6.31
CA VAL A 175 1.29 4.53 -6.98
C VAL A 175 1.23 6.04 -7.23
N PHE A 176 2.14 6.81 -6.65
CA PHE A 176 2.25 8.26 -6.88
C PHE A 176 3.38 8.54 -7.86
N THR A 177 3.11 9.24 -8.97
CA THR A 177 4.10 9.45 -10.06
C THR A 177 3.85 10.69 -10.91
N ALA A 178 4.86 11.18 -11.63
CA ALA A 178 4.73 12.25 -12.63
C ALA A 178 4.35 11.74 -14.04
N TRP A 179 4.17 10.42 -14.23
CA TRP A 179 3.90 9.78 -15.52
C TRP A 179 5.05 9.74 -16.53
N VAL A 180 6.25 10.06 -16.08
CA VAL A 180 7.46 9.86 -16.87
C VAL A 180 8.11 8.58 -16.36
N VAL A 181 7.97 7.50 -17.11
CA VAL A 181 8.43 6.14 -16.76
C VAL A 181 9.33 5.61 -17.87
N GLU A 182 10.47 5.01 -17.51
CA GLU A 182 11.51 4.59 -18.45
C GLU A 182 11.49 3.09 -18.78
N ASP A 183 10.64 2.31 -18.12
CA ASP A 183 10.44 0.89 -18.38
C ASP A 183 8.96 0.51 -18.47
N ASP A 184 8.67 -0.77 -18.75
CA ASP A 184 7.28 -1.26 -18.84
C ASP A 184 6.67 -1.51 -17.45
N PRO A 185 5.70 -0.69 -17.03
CA PRO A 185 5.03 -0.81 -15.75
C PRO A 185 3.91 -1.85 -15.76
N CYS A 186 3.40 -2.24 -16.94
CA CYS A 186 2.20 -3.03 -17.09
C CYS A 186 2.47 -4.53 -17.21
N GLY A 187 3.57 -4.95 -17.85
CA GLY A 187 4.01 -6.34 -17.85
C GLY A 187 4.09 -6.96 -16.44
N PRO A 188 4.72 -6.29 -15.45
CA PRO A 188 4.74 -6.76 -14.06
C PRO A 188 3.37 -6.93 -13.41
N LEU A 189 2.43 -6.01 -13.67
CA LEU A 189 1.07 -6.07 -13.14
C LEU A 189 0.30 -7.27 -13.72
N ILE A 190 0.37 -7.45 -15.04
CA ILE A 190 -0.25 -8.57 -15.76
C ILE A 190 0.33 -9.90 -15.26
N ALA A 191 1.66 -9.98 -15.12
CA ALA A 191 2.33 -11.19 -14.64
C ALA A 191 1.93 -11.54 -13.20
N ALA A 192 1.87 -10.55 -12.30
CA ALA A 192 1.43 -10.74 -10.93
C ALA A 192 -0.02 -11.23 -10.88
N TRP A 193 -0.91 -10.61 -11.66
CA TRP A 193 -2.31 -11.02 -11.74
C TRP A 193 -2.47 -12.45 -12.23
N ALA A 194 -1.80 -12.82 -13.31
CA ALA A 194 -1.84 -14.17 -13.85
C ALA A 194 -1.37 -15.21 -12.82
N ARG A 195 -0.36 -14.88 -12.02
CA ARG A 195 0.12 -15.75 -10.92
C ARG A 195 -0.91 -15.88 -9.80
N LEU A 196 -1.50 -14.77 -9.34
CA LEU A 196 -2.55 -14.77 -8.31
C LEU A 196 -3.77 -15.60 -8.77
N LYS A 197 -4.22 -15.40 -10.02
CA LYS A 197 -5.31 -16.18 -10.61
C LYS A 197 -5.00 -17.68 -10.67
N LYS A 198 -3.80 -18.05 -11.11
CA LYS A 198 -3.35 -19.45 -11.11
C LYS A 198 -3.35 -20.07 -9.71
N SER A 199 -3.13 -19.26 -8.67
CA SER A 199 -3.19 -19.66 -7.26
C SER A 199 -4.60 -19.56 -6.65
N GLY A 200 -5.65 -19.30 -7.42
CA GLY A 200 -7.03 -19.26 -6.94
C GLY A 200 -7.39 -17.99 -6.16
N ALA A 201 -6.69 -16.88 -6.40
CA ALA A 201 -7.00 -15.60 -5.79
C ALA A 201 -8.34 -15.01 -6.28
N ALA A 202 -9.01 -14.30 -5.37
CA ALA A 202 -10.20 -13.51 -5.70
C ALA A 202 -9.87 -12.37 -6.69
N GLY A 203 -10.87 -11.93 -7.46
CA GLY A 203 -10.78 -10.84 -8.44
C GLY A 203 -10.29 -9.49 -7.90
N ASP A 204 -10.31 -9.32 -6.58
CA ASP A 204 -9.89 -8.12 -5.87
C ASP A 204 -8.65 -8.34 -4.97
N GLN A 205 -7.93 -9.47 -5.12
CA GLN A 205 -6.76 -9.77 -4.28
C GLN A 205 -5.62 -8.75 -4.43
N LEU A 206 -5.53 -8.11 -5.59
CA LEU A 206 -4.57 -7.05 -5.91
C LEU A 206 -5.34 -5.91 -6.59
N VAL A 207 -5.32 -4.74 -5.96
CA VAL A 207 -5.89 -3.51 -6.53
C VAL A 207 -4.75 -2.51 -6.66
N VAL A 208 -4.63 -1.86 -7.82
CA VAL A 208 -3.58 -0.86 -8.07
C VAL A 208 -4.21 0.43 -8.57
N LEU A 209 -3.91 1.54 -7.89
CA LEU A 209 -4.32 2.90 -8.26
C LEU A 209 -3.09 3.72 -8.59
N PHE A 210 -2.98 4.22 -9.82
CA PHE A 210 -2.02 5.24 -10.18
C PHE A 210 -2.59 6.63 -9.94
N VAL A 211 -1.82 7.48 -9.26
CA VAL A 211 -2.09 8.88 -9.02
C VAL A 211 -0.96 9.65 -9.69
N ARG A 212 -1.29 10.29 -10.81
CA ARG A 212 -0.42 11.23 -11.50
C ARG A 212 -0.48 12.59 -10.84
N LEU A 213 0.68 13.14 -10.52
CA LEU A 213 0.84 14.51 -10.07
C LEU A 213 1.10 15.41 -11.28
N THR A 214 0.45 16.57 -11.32
CA THR A 214 0.64 17.59 -12.35
C THR A 214 0.81 18.96 -11.69
N GLU A 215 1.26 19.95 -12.45
CA GLU A 215 1.31 21.35 -11.95
C GLU A 215 -0.07 21.88 -11.58
N SER A 216 -1.13 21.34 -12.20
CA SER A 216 -2.50 21.81 -12.08
C SER A 216 -3.37 20.94 -11.16
N GLY A 217 -2.83 19.90 -10.50
CA GLY A 217 -3.60 19.04 -9.61
C GLY A 217 -3.18 17.57 -9.67
N VAL A 218 -4.18 16.69 -9.70
CA VAL A 218 -3.97 15.24 -9.78
C VAL A 218 -4.87 14.59 -10.84
N GLU A 219 -4.36 13.54 -11.44
CA GLU A 219 -5.11 12.62 -12.29
C GLU A 219 -4.98 11.21 -11.71
N ALA A 220 -6.09 10.49 -11.54
CA ALA A 220 -6.07 9.15 -10.97
C ALA A 220 -6.58 8.11 -11.98
N ARG A 221 -5.84 7.03 -12.15
CA ARG A 221 -6.16 5.89 -13.04
C ARG A 221 -5.86 4.59 -12.32
N TRP A 222 -6.85 3.72 -12.19
CA TRP A 222 -6.62 2.37 -11.67
C TRP A 222 -6.20 1.40 -12.78
N PHE A 223 -5.49 0.34 -12.38
CA PHE A 223 -5.20 -0.79 -13.26
C PHE A 223 -6.38 -1.75 -13.27
N ASP A 224 -6.88 -2.05 -14.46
CA ASP A 224 -7.87 -3.10 -14.72
C ASP A 224 -7.22 -4.14 -15.64
N VAL A 225 -7.20 -5.40 -15.21
CA VAL A 225 -6.57 -6.51 -15.96
C VAL A 225 -7.36 -6.81 -17.24
N TYR A 226 -8.65 -6.48 -17.27
CA TYR A 226 -9.49 -6.58 -18.45
C TYR A 226 -9.42 -5.29 -19.31
N GLY A 227 -8.68 -4.28 -18.87
CA GLY A 227 -8.50 -3.00 -19.52
C GLY A 227 -7.08 -2.76 -20.06
N ASP A 228 -6.90 -1.58 -20.66
CA ASP A 228 -5.60 -1.10 -21.14
C ASP A 228 -4.68 -0.73 -19.96
N CYS A 229 -3.37 -0.89 -20.15
CA CYS A 229 -2.33 -0.37 -19.26
C CYS A 229 -2.61 1.11 -18.87
N PRO A 230 -2.74 1.49 -17.59
CA PRO A 230 -3.15 2.84 -17.21
C PRO A 230 -2.19 3.90 -17.75
N LEU A 231 -0.91 3.52 -17.89
CA LEU A 231 0.22 4.30 -18.38
C LEU A 231 0.24 4.55 -19.91
N THR A 232 -0.60 3.86 -20.70
CA THR A 232 -0.74 4.17 -22.13
C THR A 232 -1.75 5.30 -22.35
N GLU A 233 -1.43 6.24 -23.24
CA GLU A 233 -2.34 7.33 -23.59
C GLU A 233 -3.53 6.80 -24.39
N ARG A 234 -4.70 6.76 -23.76
CA ARG A 234 -6.00 6.67 -24.46
C ARG A 234 -7.02 7.63 -23.85
N PRO A 235 -7.96 8.17 -24.64
CA PRO A 235 -8.76 9.36 -24.31
C PRO A 235 -10.02 9.11 -23.45
N HIS A 236 -10.24 7.90 -22.92
CA HIS A 236 -11.50 7.55 -22.24
C HIS A 236 -11.32 7.16 -20.77
N TRP A 237 -10.47 7.88 -20.05
CA TRP A 237 -10.31 7.69 -18.61
C TRP A 237 -11.02 8.80 -17.83
N HIS A 238 -11.70 8.41 -16.75
CA HIS A 238 -12.35 9.36 -15.85
C HIS A 238 -11.30 10.13 -15.07
N VAL A 239 -10.83 11.22 -15.67
CA VAL A 239 -10.00 12.23 -15.02
C VAL A 239 -10.85 12.88 -13.93
N THR A 240 -10.46 12.73 -12.68
CA THR A 240 -10.87 13.72 -11.66
C THR A 240 -10.00 14.94 -11.85
N ASN A 241 -10.27 15.74 -12.88
CA ASN A 241 -9.54 16.98 -13.12
C ASN A 241 -9.97 18.00 -12.07
N ARG A 242 -9.39 17.91 -10.89
CA ARG A 242 -9.57 18.87 -9.80
C ARG A 242 -8.28 19.67 -9.74
N LYS A 243 -8.42 21.00 -9.70
CA LYS A 243 -7.30 21.96 -9.71
C LYS A 243 -6.36 21.86 -8.50
N GLU A 244 -6.66 21.01 -7.53
CA GLU A 244 -5.96 20.93 -6.25
C GLU A 244 -5.66 19.48 -5.88
N MET A 245 -4.39 19.20 -5.56
CA MET A 245 -3.96 17.94 -4.99
C MET A 245 -4.29 17.92 -3.49
N THR A 246 -5.50 17.51 -3.14
CA THR A 246 -5.95 17.38 -1.74
C THR A 246 -6.17 15.91 -1.37
N ALA A 247 -6.09 15.64 -0.06
CA ALA A 247 -6.36 14.31 0.48
C ALA A 247 -7.77 13.82 0.10
N ASP A 248 -8.78 14.69 0.12
CA ASP A 248 -10.16 14.32 -0.23
C ASP A 248 -10.29 13.84 -1.68
N VAL A 249 -9.57 14.45 -2.62
CA VAL A 249 -9.60 14.06 -4.04
C VAL A 249 -9.00 12.67 -4.21
N VAL A 250 -7.83 12.42 -3.61
CA VAL A 250 -7.14 11.14 -3.70
C VAL A 250 -7.92 10.04 -2.96
N LEU A 251 -8.44 10.34 -1.78
CA LEU A 251 -9.25 9.41 -0.99
C LEU A 251 -10.55 9.05 -1.71
N SER A 252 -11.20 10.03 -2.36
CA SER A 252 -12.36 9.76 -3.22
C SER A 252 -12.01 8.87 -4.43
N ALA A 253 -10.79 8.99 -4.98
CA ALA A 253 -10.32 8.08 -6.03
C ALA A 253 -10.08 6.67 -5.47
N MET A 254 -9.40 6.56 -4.34
CA MET A 254 -9.15 5.30 -3.63
C MET A 254 -10.45 4.53 -3.35
N LEU A 255 -11.45 5.19 -2.75
CA LEU A 255 -12.73 4.56 -2.44
C LEU A 255 -13.49 4.09 -3.68
N ARG A 256 -13.49 4.88 -4.75
CA ARG A 256 -14.12 4.47 -6.02
C ARG A 256 -13.42 3.28 -6.65
N THR A 257 -12.09 3.24 -6.58
CA THR A 257 -11.29 2.11 -7.07
C THR A 257 -11.60 0.84 -6.28
N LEU A 258 -11.64 0.93 -4.95
CA LEU A 258 -11.94 -0.22 -4.09
C LEU A 258 -13.38 -0.71 -4.23
N SER A 259 -14.36 0.20 -4.33
CA SER A 259 -15.76 -0.16 -4.59
C SER A 259 -15.89 -0.96 -5.89
N ARG A 260 -15.23 -0.50 -6.97
CA ARG A 260 -15.25 -1.22 -8.26
C ARG A 260 -14.56 -2.57 -8.20
N ALA A 261 -13.45 -2.68 -7.47
CA ALA A 261 -12.75 -3.95 -7.28
C ALA A 261 -13.64 -4.97 -6.55
N ALA A 262 -14.35 -4.53 -5.50
CA ALA A 262 -15.29 -5.38 -4.77
C ALA A 262 -16.43 -5.89 -5.68
N ASP A 263 -16.98 -5.02 -6.54
CA ASP A 263 -18.02 -5.41 -7.50
C ASP A 263 -17.51 -6.50 -8.46
N MET A 264 -16.30 -6.37 -8.99
CA MET A 264 -15.68 -7.38 -9.87
C MET A 264 -15.46 -8.73 -9.15
N GLY A 265 -14.98 -8.69 -7.90
CA GLY A 265 -14.80 -9.90 -7.09
C GLY A 265 -16.12 -10.65 -6.83
N SER A 266 -17.22 -9.92 -6.66
CA SER A 266 -18.56 -10.51 -6.48
C SER A 266 -19.13 -11.10 -7.78
N GLY A 267 -18.83 -10.48 -8.93
CA GLY A 267 -19.24 -10.95 -10.25
C GLY A 267 -18.60 -12.29 -10.64
N GLU A 268 -17.31 -12.47 -10.35
CA GLU A 268 -16.61 -13.73 -10.62
C GLU A 268 -17.17 -14.92 -9.82
N LEU A 269 -17.55 -14.69 -8.55
CA LEU A 269 -18.24 -15.72 -7.74
C LEU A 269 -19.59 -16.12 -8.35
N THR A 270 -20.33 -15.15 -8.90
CA THR A 270 -21.65 -15.39 -9.50
C THR A 270 -21.52 -16.16 -10.82
N GLU A 271 -20.51 -15.84 -11.64
CA GLU A 271 -20.23 -16.55 -12.89
C GLU A 271 -19.67 -17.97 -12.66
N MET A 272 -18.87 -18.17 -11.61
CA MET A 272 -18.40 -19.49 -11.18
C MET A 272 -19.55 -20.37 -10.66
N LEU A 273 -20.44 -19.82 -9.84
CA LEU A 273 -21.62 -20.53 -9.34
C LEU A 273 -22.63 -20.85 -10.46
N GLY A 274 -22.82 -19.93 -11.42
CA GLY A 274 -23.67 -20.16 -12.59
C GLY A 274 -23.11 -21.21 -13.56
N LYS A 275 -21.78 -21.34 -13.68
CA LYS A 275 -21.14 -22.41 -14.46
C LYS A 275 -21.21 -23.77 -13.76
N MET A 276 -21.24 -23.80 -12.41
CA MET A 276 -21.44 -25.04 -11.65
C MET A 276 -22.90 -25.53 -11.67
N SER A 277 -23.90 -24.64 -11.79
CA SER A 277 -25.32 -25.03 -11.88
C SER A 277 -25.77 -25.48 -13.28
N MET A 278 -24.90 -25.38 -14.29
CA MET A 278 -25.18 -25.77 -15.68
C MET A 278 -24.52 -27.12 -16.06
N VAL A 279 -23.91 -27.81 -15.09
CA VAL A 279 -23.24 -29.11 -15.25
C VAL A 279 -23.97 -30.23 -14.48
N GLU A 280 -25.19 -29.97 -13.99
CA GLU A 280 -26.12 -30.99 -13.48
C GLU A 280 -27.28 -31.25 -14.45
#